data_AF-A0A4Y2GPW8-F1
#
_entry.id   AF-A0A4Y2GPW8-F1
#
_cell.length_a   1.000
_cell.length_b   1.000
_cell.length_c   1.000
_cell.angle_alpha   90.00
_cell.angle_beta   90.00
_cell.angle_gamma   90.00
#
_symmetry.space_group_name_H-M   'P 1'
#
loop_
_entity.id
_entity.type
_entity.pdbx_description
1 polymer ?
#
loop_
_entity_poly.entity_id
_entity_poly.type
_entity_poly.pdbx_seq_one_letter_code
_entity_poly.pdbx_strand_id
1 'polypeptide(L)'
;MSTKQPRPFIPKAYRQIVFENVHFLSHPGTSATSNLISKRFIWPKMKSDIRDRVRACTKCQRAKVFQHTKAPLSTFSEPDARFSHIHLDYIGPLPISEGKKYCLTIIDRFTRWSEVIPTVDLTAETTAHALVHGWISRFGTPLTITTDQGRYFDSTLFRELTNMIGSHRIHSASYHPQSNGMIERLHRHLKSSLMAHENLKWTETLPVVLLGLRTAIKRDLNATSSQLVYGTTLRLPSDLLRDDSIVNATATPTYVSNLILMMRKLNPTNPTYHGNDKFFVNPSLKSCSHVFLRIDKVRPPLTPPYSGPHIVKSRTDKNLVIDLNGRNVTVTIDRCKPAYEFSETISPRATPKVIQNQFSNRKSQESNENLSNVRITRYGRHVHFPKRLCE
;
A
#
# COMPACT_ATOMS: atom_id res chain seq x y z
N MET A 1 -47.89 0.09 -51.00
CA MET A 1 -47.48 -0.96 -51.95
C MET A 1 -48.72 -1.70 -52.41
N SER A 2 -49.14 -1.40 -53.65
CA SER A 2 -50.29 -2.01 -54.29
C SER A 2 -49.86 -3.35 -54.88
N THR A 3 -50.44 -4.45 -54.41
CA THR A 3 -50.26 -5.78 -55.00
C THR A 3 -51.24 -5.91 -56.17
N LYS A 4 -50.82 -6.53 -57.28
CA LYS A 4 -51.67 -6.72 -58.49
C LYS A 4 -52.89 -7.64 -58.27
N GLN A 5 -53.01 -8.27 -57.10
CA GLN A 5 -54.14 -9.15 -56.76
C GLN A 5 -55.17 -8.43 -55.87
N PRO A 6 -56.48 -8.62 -56.15
CA PRO A 6 -57.54 -8.08 -55.31
C PRO A 6 -57.45 -8.72 -53.92
N ARG A 7 -57.53 -7.88 -52.87
CA ARG A 7 -57.51 -8.33 -51.47
C ARG A 7 -58.86 -8.00 -50.81
N PRO A 8 -59.54 -8.99 -50.22
CA PRO A 8 -60.78 -8.73 -49.49
C PRO A 8 -60.58 -7.74 -48.34
N PHE A 9 -61.52 -6.81 -48.23
CA PHE A 9 -61.61 -5.86 -47.13
C PHE A 9 -62.16 -6.55 -45.88
N ILE A 10 -61.52 -6.36 -44.73
CA ILE A 10 -61.93 -7.01 -43.47
C ILE A 10 -62.62 -6.01 -42.51
N PRO A 11 -63.94 -6.19 -42.24
CA PRO A 11 -64.65 -5.43 -41.22
C PRO A 11 -64.06 -5.63 -39.82
N LYS A 12 -64.23 -4.64 -38.94
CA LYS A 12 -63.60 -4.61 -37.60
C LYS A 12 -63.86 -5.89 -36.79
N ALA A 13 -65.05 -6.46 -36.88
CA ALA A 13 -65.46 -7.67 -36.17
C ALA A 13 -64.60 -8.91 -36.51
N TYR A 14 -64.09 -9.01 -37.74
CA TYR A 14 -63.38 -10.20 -38.23
C TYR A 14 -61.85 -10.08 -38.18
N ARG A 15 -61.31 -8.91 -37.83
CA ARG A 15 -59.86 -8.67 -37.80
C ARG A 15 -59.13 -9.52 -36.78
N GLN A 16 -59.76 -9.81 -35.63
CA GLN A 16 -59.17 -10.68 -34.61
C GLN A 16 -59.02 -12.10 -35.14
N ILE A 17 -60.08 -12.65 -35.74
CA ILE A 17 -60.08 -14.01 -36.29
C ILE A 17 -59.01 -14.16 -37.38
N VAL A 18 -58.91 -13.18 -38.29
CA VAL A 18 -57.86 -13.16 -39.32
C VAL A 18 -56.46 -13.09 -38.71
N PHE A 19 -56.27 -12.29 -37.65
CA PHE A 19 -55.00 -12.20 -36.96
C PHE A 19 -54.63 -13.53 -36.30
N GLU A 20 -55.54 -14.15 -35.55
CA GLU A 20 -55.30 -15.40 -34.82
C GLU A 20 -54.93 -16.54 -35.77
N ASN A 21 -55.69 -16.71 -36.87
CA ASN A 21 -55.46 -17.74 -37.87
C ASN A 21 -54.09 -17.64 -38.55
N VAL A 22 -53.49 -16.45 -38.60
CA VAL A 22 -52.17 -16.24 -39.22
C VAL A 22 -51.06 -16.24 -38.18
N HIS A 23 -51.27 -15.59 -37.04
CA HIS A 23 -50.26 -15.40 -36.01
C HIS A 23 -50.02 -16.67 -35.19
N PHE A 24 -51.05 -17.45 -34.85
CA PHE A 24 -50.89 -18.65 -34.01
C PHE A 24 -50.26 -19.84 -34.72
N LEU A 25 -50.06 -19.79 -36.04
CA LEU A 25 -49.35 -20.84 -36.78
C LEU A 25 -47.88 -20.98 -36.35
N SER A 26 -47.21 -19.87 -36.05
CA SER A 26 -45.78 -19.89 -35.72
C SER A 26 -45.31 -18.72 -34.86
N HIS A 27 -46.23 -17.92 -34.32
CA HIS A 27 -45.92 -16.72 -33.56
C HIS A 27 -44.90 -15.78 -34.25
N PRO A 28 -45.07 -15.44 -35.55
CA PRO A 28 -44.12 -14.60 -36.24
C PRO A 28 -44.05 -13.20 -35.62
N GLY A 29 -42.89 -12.54 -35.73
CA GLY A 29 -42.72 -11.16 -35.29
C GLY A 29 -43.55 -10.19 -36.13
N THR A 30 -43.74 -8.96 -35.64
CA THR A 30 -44.63 -7.94 -36.22
C THR A 30 -44.46 -7.74 -37.72
N SER A 31 -43.21 -7.68 -38.21
CA SER A 31 -42.94 -7.50 -39.65
C SER A 31 -43.43 -8.69 -40.48
N ALA A 32 -43.16 -9.92 -40.02
CA ALA A 32 -43.56 -11.14 -40.70
C ALA A 32 -45.09 -11.33 -40.67
N THR A 33 -45.75 -11.10 -39.53
CA THR A 33 -47.22 -11.13 -39.42
C THR A 33 -47.86 -10.09 -40.34
N SER A 34 -47.31 -8.87 -40.37
CA SER A 34 -47.80 -7.82 -41.26
C SER A 34 -47.68 -8.22 -42.73
N ASN A 35 -46.57 -8.85 -43.13
CA ASN A 35 -46.38 -9.29 -44.51
C ASN A 35 -47.40 -10.38 -44.89
N LEU A 36 -47.52 -11.43 -44.07
CA LEU A 36 -48.45 -12.55 -44.27
C LEU A 36 -49.91 -12.12 -44.42
N ILE A 37 -50.35 -11.18 -43.57
CA ILE A 37 -51.72 -10.65 -43.60
C ILE A 37 -51.88 -9.71 -44.80
N SER A 38 -50.92 -8.81 -45.03
CA SER A 38 -51.01 -7.82 -46.11
C SER A 38 -51.04 -8.43 -47.51
N LYS A 39 -50.53 -9.65 -47.69
CA LYS A 39 -50.64 -10.38 -48.96
C LYS A 39 -52.06 -10.86 -49.27
N ARG A 40 -52.91 -11.05 -48.25
CA ARG A 40 -54.23 -11.71 -48.37
C ARG A 40 -55.41 -10.79 -48.08
N PHE A 41 -55.21 -9.79 -47.22
CA PHE A 41 -56.29 -8.97 -46.68
C PHE A 41 -55.91 -7.49 -46.67
N ILE A 42 -56.92 -6.63 -46.58
CA ILE A 42 -56.70 -5.19 -46.43
C ILE A 42 -57.72 -4.57 -45.46
N TRP A 43 -57.25 -3.63 -44.63
CA TRP A 43 -58.09 -2.74 -43.84
C TRP A 43 -57.31 -1.48 -43.41
N PRO A 44 -57.98 -0.40 -42.96
CA PRO A 44 -57.32 0.83 -42.54
C PRO A 44 -56.48 0.60 -41.28
N LYS A 45 -55.30 1.24 -41.21
CA LYS A 45 -54.35 1.14 -40.08
C LYS A 45 -53.87 -0.29 -39.76
N MET A 46 -53.94 -1.21 -40.74
CA MET A 46 -53.57 -2.63 -40.58
C MET A 46 -52.21 -2.86 -39.92
N LYS A 47 -51.16 -2.13 -40.30
CA LYS A 47 -49.83 -2.28 -39.70
C LYS A 47 -49.80 -1.96 -38.20
N SER A 48 -50.53 -0.92 -37.76
CA SER A 48 -50.63 -0.58 -36.34
C SER A 48 -51.42 -1.64 -35.59
N ASP A 49 -52.59 -2.01 -36.13
CA ASP A 49 -53.48 -3.01 -35.54
C ASP A 49 -52.75 -4.36 -35.34
N ILE A 50 -51.98 -4.81 -36.34
CA ILE A 50 -51.17 -6.02 -36.24
C ILE A 50 -50.05 -5.87 -35.21
N ARG A 51 -49.34 -4.74 -35.18
CA ARG A 51 -48.28 -4.48 -34.20
C ARG A 51 -48.81 -4.58 -32.78
N ASP A 52 -49.95 -3.95 -32.52
CA ASP A 52 -50.52 -3.84 -31.19
C ASP A 52 -51.02 -5.24 -30.73
N ARG A 53 -51.58 -6.04 -31.64
CA ARG A 53 -51.96 -7.44 -31.37
C ARG A 53 -50.78 -8.39 -31.15
N VAL A 54 -49.71 -8.29 -31.95
CA VAL A 54 -48.48 -9.08 -31.71
C VAL A 54 -47.86 -8.72 -30.36
N ARG A 55 -47.84 -7.43 -30.00
CA ARG A 55 -47.38 -6.97 -28.68
C ARG A 55 -48.27 -7.47 -27.55
N ALA A 56 -49.57 -7.59 -27.74
CA ALA A 56 -50.52 -8.11 -26.75
C ALA A 56 -50.52 -9.64 -26.62
N CYS A 57 -49.85 -10.38 -27.51
CA CYS A 57 -49.83 -11.84 -27.46
C CYS A 57 -49.00 -12.34 -26.26
N THR A 58 -49.68 -12.92 -25.26
CA THR A 58 -49.07 -13.44 -24.02
C THR A 58 -48.03 -14.53 -24.28
N LYS A 59 -48.27 -15.43 -25.26
CA LYS A 59 -47.31 -16.47 -25.67
C LYS A 59 -46.01 -15.87 -26.20
N CYS A 60 -46.11 -14.81 -27.02
CA CYS A 60 -44.95 -14.08 -27.52
C CYS A 60 -44.22 -13.30 -26.43
N GLN A 61 -44.96 -12.64 -25.53
CA GLN A 61 -44.38 -11.90 -24.40
C GLN A 61 -43.57 -12.81 -23.47
N ARG A 62 -44.03 -14.04 -23.24
CA ARG A 62 -43.34 -15.01 -22.37
C ARG A 62 -42.12 -15.66 -23.03
N ALA A 63 -42.16 -15.88 -24.34
CA ALA A 63 -41.12 -16.64 -25.05
C ALA A 63 -40.05 -15.78 -25.72
N LYS A 64 -40.36 -14.51 -26.07
CA LYS A 64 -39.47 -13.67 -26.89
C LYS A 64 -39.00 -12.44 -26.13
N VAL A 65 -37.68 -12.27 -26.06
CA VAL A 65 -37.05 -11.02 -25.61
C VAL A 65 -37.07 -10.04 -26.78
N PHE A 66 -37.96 -9.04 -26.73
CA PHE A 66 -38.07 -8.02 -27.79
C PHE A 66 -37.06 -6.89 -27.65
N GLN A 67 -36.75 -6.52 -26.41
CA GLN A 67 -35.76 -5.49 -26.06
C GLN A 67 -35.36 -5.69 -24.59
N HIS A 68 -34.07 -5.65 -24.28
CA HIS A 68 -33.63 -5.62 -22.89
C HIS A 68 -33.97 -4.26 -22.28
N THR A 69 -34.74 -4.25 -21.20
CA THR A 69 -34.91 -3.05 -20.38
C THR A 69 -33.56 -2.72 -19.74
N LYS A 70 -32.94 -1.64 -20.22
CA LYS A 70 -31.76 -1.05 -19.57
C LYS A 70 -32.27 0.14 -18.76
N ALA A 71 -32.22 0.04 -17.44
CA ALA A 71 -32.50 1.19 -16.58
C ALA A 71 -31.49 2.31 -16.91
N PRO A 72 -31.91 3.59 -16.91
CA PRO A 72 -30.96 4.69 -16.97
C PRO A 72 -29.96 4.52 -15.82
N LEU A 73 -28.67 4.64 -16.13
CA LEU A 73 -27.63 4.69 -15.11
C LEU A 73 -27.97 5.91 -14.24
N SER A 74 -28.42 5.67 -13.00
CA SER A 74 -28.65 6.74 -12.03
C SER A 74 -27.40 7.62 -11.99
N THR A 75 -27.57 8.94 -12.06
CA THR A 75 -26.48 9.89 -11.83
C THR A 75 -26.01 9.70 -10.40
N PHE A 76 -24.92 8.94 -10.22
CA PHE A 76 -24.41 8.57 -8.90
C PHE A 76 -23.79 9.80 -8.23
N SER A 77 -23.87 9.86 -6.90
CA SER A 77 -23.13 10.85 -6.11
C SER A 77 -21.67 10.87 -6.53
N GLU A 78 -21.09 12.07 -6.63
CA GLU A 78 -19.67 12.24 -6.95
C GLU A 78 -18.82 11.30 -6.09
N PRO A 79 -17.77 10.68 -6.65
CA PRO A 79 -17.01 9.69 -5.93
C PRO A 79 -16.43 10.31 -4.66
N ASP A 80 -16.65 9.61 -3.54
CA ASP A 80 -16.21 9.99 -2.21
C ASP A 80 -14.69 10.24 -2.16
N ALA A 81 -14.19 10.98 -1.18
CA ALA A 81 -12.76 11.30 -1.06
C ALA A 81 -11.84 10.05 -1.12
N ARG A 82 -10.56 10.24 -1.46
CA ARG A 82 -9.55 9.15 -1.50
C ARG A 82 -9.65 8.26 -0.25
N PHE A 83 -9.76 6.94 -0.46
CA PHE A 83 -9.82 5.90 0.59
C PHE A 83 -11.04 5.93 1.52
N SER A 84 -11.99 6.84 1.31
CA SER A 84 -13.19 6.92 2.14
C SER A 84 -14.18 5.78 1.87
N HIS A 85 -14.24 5.26 0.64
CA HIS A 85 -15.15 4.18 0.26
C HIS A 85 -14.40 3.05 -0.44
N ILE A 86 -14.33 1.89 0.20
CA ILE A 86 -13.66 0.70 -0.32
C ILE A 86 -14.64 -0.43 -0.60
N HIS A 87 -14.31 -1.24 -1.61
CA HIS A 87 -15.03 -2.45 -1.97
C HIS A 87 -14.16 -3.67 -1.68
N LEU A 88 -14.71 -4.64 -0.97
CA LEU A 88 -14.06 -5.91 -0.66
C LEU A 88 -14.79 -7.04 -1.40
N ASP A 89 -13.99 -7.96 -1.95
CA ASP A 89 -14.49 -9.19 -2.56
C ASP A 89 -13.40 -10.27 -2.51
N TYR A 90 -13.79 -11.53 -2.62
CA TYR A 90 -12.87 -12.65 -2.68
C TYR A 90 -12.74 -13.22 -4.08
N ILE A 91 -11.52 -13.65 -4.42
CA ILE A 91 -11.26 -14.50 -5.58
C ILE A 91 -10.82 -15.87 -5.09
N GLY A 92 -11.44 -16.92 -5.61
CA GLY A 92 -10.93 -18.29 -5.55
C GLY A 92 -12.03 -19.35 -5.68
N PRO A 93 -11.68 -20.63 -5.50
CA PRO A 93 -10.33 -21.12 -5.25
C PRO A 93 -9.41 -20.98 -6.48
N LEU A 94 -8.17 -20.55 -6.25
CA LEU A 94 -7.06 -20.55 -7.22
C LEU A 94 -6.17 -21.79 -7.00
N PRO A 95 -5.29 -22.14 -7.95
CA PRO A 95 -4.25 -23.15 -7.72
C PRO A 95 -3.47 -22.84 -6.45
N ILE A 96 -3.11 -23.85 -5.67
CA ILE A 96 -2.41 -23.64 -4.39
C ILE A 96 -1.03 -23.05 -4.66
N SER A 97 -0.74 -21.90 -4.07
CA SER A 97 0.56 -21.25 -4.10
C SER A 97 0.98 -20.87 -2.69
N GLU A 98 2.07 -21.46 -2.20
CA GLU A 98 2.56 -21.26 -0.83
C GLU A 98 1.46 -21.46 0.25
N GLY A 99 0.61 -22.48 0.06
CA GLY A 99 -0.51 -22.77 0.97
C GLY A 99 -1.72 -21.83 0.84
N LYS A 100 -1.66 -20.79 0.01
CA LYS A 100 -2.77 -19.87 -0.25
C LYS A 100 -3.56 -20.31 -1.49
N LYS A 101 -4.89 -20.20 -1.39
CA LYS A 101 -5.84 -20.56 -2.47
C LYS A 101 -6.92 -19.51 -2.71
N TYR A 102 -6.97 -18.46 -1.89
CA TYR A 102 -7.90 -17.35 -2.06
C TYR A 102 -7.15 -16.02 -2.04
N CYS A 103 -7.82 -14.97 -2.52
CA CYS A 103 -7.34 -13.60 -2.40
C CYS A 103 -8.47 -12.71 -1.91
N LEU A 104 -8.24 -11.96 -0.84
CA LEU A 104 -9.07 -10.80 -0.52
C LEU A 104 -8.65 -9.65 -1.45
N THR A 105 -9.57 -9.19 -2.26
CA THR A 105 -9.41 -8.02 -3.13
C THR A 105 -10.06 -6.81 -2.48
N ILE A 106 -9.34 -5.69 -2.45
CA ILE A 106 -9.80 -4.43 -1.90
C ILE A 106 -9.58 -3.36 -2.96
N ILE A 107 -10.61 -2.59 -3.31
CA ILE A 107 -10.49 -1.49 -4.28
C ILE A 107 -11.11 -0.21 -3.74
N ASP A 108 -10.37 0.89 -3.81
CA ASP A 108 -10.86 2.23 -3.50
C ASP A 108 -11.75 2.74 -4.64
N ARG A 109 -12.94 3.24 -4.29
CA ARG A 109 -13.89 3.79 -5.25
C ARG A 109 -13.35 5.05 -5.93
N PHE A 110 -12.61 5.90 -5.24
CA PHE A 110 -12.14 7.16 -5.83
C PHE A 110 -10.97 6.94 -6.81
N THR A 111 -9.86 6.42 -6.30
CA THR A 111 -8.59 6.28 -7.04
C THR A 111 -8.50 5.03 -7.89
N ARG A 112 -9.42 4.07 -7.69
CA ARG A 112 -9.33 2.70 -8.22
C ARG A 112 -8.07 1.96 -7.76
N TRP A 113 -7.44 2.41 -6.68
CA TRP A 113 -6.31 1.73 -6.07
C TRP A 113 -6.73 0.36 -5.58
N SER A 114 -6.01 -0.67 -5.98
CA SER A 114 -6.33 -2.06 -5.63
C SER A 114 -5.24 -2.69 -4.78
N GLU A 115 -5.64 -3.33 -3.69
CA GLU A 115 -4.84 -4.27 -2.91
C GLU A 115 -5.40 -5.68 -3.10
N VAL A 116 -4.51 -6.66 -3.19
CA VAL A 116 -4.87 -8.08 -3.32
C VAL A 116 -4.03 -8.85 -2.32
N ILE A 117 -4.69 -9.48 -1.36
CA ILE A 117 -4.06 -10.10 -0.20
C ILE A 117 -4.33 -11.61 -0.26
N PRO A 118 -3.31 -12.44 -0.50
CA PRO A 118 -3.46 -13.89 -0.51
C PRO A 118 -3.88 -14.44 0.86
N THR A 119 -4.87 -15.33 0.89
CA THR A 119 -5.35 -15.99 2.11
C THR A 119 -5.43 -17.51 1.94
N VAL A 120 -5.29 -18.22 3.07
CA VAL A 120 -5.38 -19.69 3.14
C VAL A 120 -6.82 -20.17 3.14
N ASP A 121 -7.73 -19.39 3.74
CA ASP A 121 -9.15 -19.70 3.87
C ASP A 121 -10.02 -18.44 3.69
N LEU A 122 -11.33 -18.66 3.84
CA LEU A 122 -12.39 -17.65 3.78
C LEU A 122 -13.04 -17.48 5.16
N THR A 123 -12.25 -17.50 6.24
CA THR A 123 -12.76 -17.26 7.59
C THR A 123 -12.88 -15.77 7.88
N ALA A 124 -13.76 -15.43 8.81
CA ALA A 124 -13.92 -14.06 9.30
C ALA A 124 -12.62 -13.51 9.92
N GLU A 125 -11.89 -14.35 10.67
CA GLU A 125 -10.64 -13.99 11.32
C GLU A 125 -9.55 -13.65 10.30
N THR A 126 -9.34 -14.53 9.31
CA THR A 126 -8.40 -14.27 8.21
C THR A 126 -8.77 -13.01 7.43
N THR A 127 -10.07 -12.79 7.19
CA THR A 127 -10.57 -11.59 6.50
C THR A 127 -10.28 -10.32 7.30
N ALA A 128 -10.56 -10.32 8.60
CA ALA A 128 -10.32 -9.20 9.51
C ALA A 128 -8.81 -8.88 9.58
N HIS A 129 -7.97 -9.89 9.78
CA HIS A 129 -6.52 -9.73 9.80
C HIS A 129 -6.01 -9.17 8.47
N ALA A 130 -6.47 -9.72 7.33
CA ALA A 130 -6.10 -9.23 6.01
C ALA A 130 -6.50 -7.76 5.81
N LEU A 131 -7.72 -7.36 6.20
CA LEU A 131 -8.17 -5.98 6.09
C LEU A 131 -7.31 -5.01 6.93
N VAL A 132 -7.02 -5.38 8.18
CA VAL A 132 -6.21 -4.55 9.10
C VAL A 132 -4.79 -4.39 8.57
N HIS A 133 -4.11 -5.50 8.27
CA HIS A 133 -2.70 -5.48 7.87
C HIS A 133 -2.50 -5.01 6.42
N GLY A 134 -3.43 -5.31 5.52
CA GLY A 134 -3.30 -5.01 4.11
C GLY A 134 -3.85 -3.65 3.69
N TRP A 135 -4.82 -3.09 4.43
CA TRP A 135 -5.41 -1.79 4.11
C TRP A 135 -5.28 -0.77 5.23
N ILE A 136 -5.87 -1.05 6.40
CA ILE A 136 -6.04 -0.04 7.46
C ILE A 136 -4.69 0.49 7.94
N SER A 137 -3.69 -0.38 8.12
CA SER A 137 -2.34 0.00 8.53
C SER A 137 -1.59 0.88 7.52
N ARG A 138 -2.04 0.92 6.26
CA ARG A 138 -1.36 1.61 5.16
C ARG A 138 -2.06 2.90 4.74
N PHE A 139 -3.39 2.86 4.68
CA PHE A 139 -4.22 3.94 4.12
C PHE A 139 -5.15 4.58 5.14
N GLY A 140 -5.22 4.03 6.36
CA GLY A 140 -6.17 4.42 7.38
C GLY A 140 -7.53 3.77 7.22
N THR A 141 -8.46 4.19 8.07
CA THR A 141 -9.81 3.60 8.15
C THR A 141 -10.74 4.22 7.11
N PRO A 142 -11.41 3.41 6.27
CA PRO A 142 -12.42 3.90 5.35
C PRO A 142 -13.69 4.33 6.10
N LEU A 143 -14.41 5.32 5.57
CA LEU A 143 -15.73 5.69 6.09
C LEU A 143 -16.78 4.63 5.75
N THR A 144 -16.70 4.07 4.54
CA THR A 144 -17.66 3.10 4.02
C THR A 144 -16.94 1.87 3.48
N ILE A 145 -17.41 0.69 3.89
CA ILE A 145 -16.93 -0.61 3.41
C ILE A 145 -18.10 -1.30 2.72
N THR A 146 -17.98 -1.53 1.41
CA THR A 146 -18.94 -2.34 0.67
C THR A 146 -18.40 -3.75 0.49
N THR A 147 -19.21 -4.73 0.86
CA THR A 147 -18.89 -6.16 0.73
C THR A 147 -20.01 -6.87 -0.01
N ASP A 148 -19.76 -8.09 -0.47
CA ASP A 148 -20.83 -8.98 -0.90
C ASP A 148 -21.60 -9.59 0.30
N GLN A 149 -22.49 -10.54 0.02
CA GLN A 149 -23.23 -11.28 1.05
C GLN A 149 -22.49 -12.54 1.53
N GLY A 150 -21.16 -12.59 1.38
CA GLY A 150 -20.34 -13.66 1.91
C GLY A 150 -20.44 -13.77 3.44
N ARG A 151 -20.60 -14.99 3.96
CA ARG A 151 -20.72 -15.26 5.41
C ARG A 151 -19.56 -14.73 6.24
N TYR A 152 -18.37 -14.65 5.66
CA TYR A 152 -17.17 -14.11 6.29
C TYR A 152 -17.26 -12.60 6.54
N PHE A 153 -17.92 -11.85 5.65
CA PHE A 153 -18.19 -10.42 5.85
C PHE A 153 -19.40 -10.14 6.74
N ASP A 154 -20.30 -11.12 6.92
CA ASP A 154 -21.48 -11.00 7.79
C ASP A 154 -21.28 -11.58 9.20
N SER A 155 -20.05 -11.96 9.54
CA SER A 155 -19.72 -12.47 10.87
C SER A 155 -19.83 -11.41 11.97
N THR A 156 -20.06 -11.86 13.20
CA THR A 156 -20.03 -11.01 14.41
C THR A 156 -18.69 -10.30 14.54
N LEU A 157 -17.59 -11.02 14.32
CA LEU A 157 -16.24 -10.48 14.35
C LEU A 157 -16.06 -9.32 13.36
N PHE A 158 -16.49 -9.48 12.11
CA PHE A 158 -16.34 -8.42 11.11
C PHE A 158 -17.22 -7.21 11.44
N ARG A 159 -18.41 -7.43 12.00
CA ARG A 159 -19.28 -6.36 12.49
C ARG A 159 -18.66 -5.60 13.68
N GLU A 160 -18.07 -6.30 14.63
CA GLU A 160 -17.38 -5.69 15.77
C GLU A 160 -16.15 -4.91 15.32
N LEU A 161 -15.37 -5.45 14.38
CA LEU A 161 -14.22 -4.75 13.79
C LEU A 161 -14.66 -3.44 13.12
N THR A 162 -15.68 -3.50 12.25
CA THR A 162 -16.18 -2.31 11.54
C THR A 162 -16.75 -1.26 12.48
N ASN A 163 -17.45 -1.67 13.54
CA ASN A 163 -17.90 -0.77 14.60
C ASN A 163 -16.73 -0.15 15.37
N MET A 164 -15.70 -0.94 15.71
CA MET A 164 -14.53 -0.47 16.46
C MET A 164 -13.75 0.61 15.69
N ILE A 165 -13.59 0.43 14.38
CA ILE A 165 -12.89 1.41 13.55
C ILE A 165 -13.80 2.56 13.11
N GLY A 166 -15.13 2.46 13.32
CA GLY A 166 -16.09 3.50 12.93
C GLY A 166 -16.45 3.51 11.45
N SER A 167 -16.32 2.37 10.75
CA SER A 167 -16.68 2.23 9.34
C SER A 167 -18.13 1.77 9.16
N HIS A 168 -18.86 2.40 8.23
CA HIS A 168 -20.20 1.98 7.85
C HIS A 168 -20.17 0.84 6.81
N ARG A 169 -20.86 -0.27 7.09
CA ARG A 169 -20.90 -1.45 6.21
C ARG A 169 -22.10 -1.40 5.26
N ILE A 170 -21.89 -1.67 3.98
CA ILE A 170 -22.94 -1.75 2.94
C ILE A 170 -22.83 -3.09 2.19
N HIS A 171 -23.96 -3.74 1.91
CA HIS A 171 -23.99 -4.97 1.11
C HIS A 171 -24.22 -4.68 -0.39
N SER A 172 -23.48 -5.34 -1.26
CA SER A 172 -23.44 -5.12 -2.71
C SER A 172 -24.75 -5.42 -3.44
N ALA A 173 -25.62 -6.26 -2.86
CA ALA A 173 -26.94 -6.57 -3.43
C ALA A 173 -27.88 -5.36 -3.42
N SER A 174 -27.65 -4.39 -2.52
CA SER A 174 -28.60 -3.33 -2.25
C SER A 174 -28.34 -2.07 -3.08
N TYR A 175 -27.11 -1.79 -3.50
CA TYR A 175 -26.78 -0.53 -4.15
C TYR A 175 -25.43 -0.62 -4.90
N HIS A 176 -25.41 -0.28 -6.20
CA HIS A 176 -24.24 0.02 -7.08
C HIS A 176 -23.77 -1.06 -8.11
N PRO A 177 -24.45 -1.16 -9.28
CA PRO A 177 -23.96 -1.91 -10.45
C PRO A 177 -22.57 -1.45 -10.93
N GLN A 178 -22.25 -0.17 -10.79
CA GLN A 178 -20.93 0.36 -11.16
C GLN A 178 -19.82 -0.20 -10.28
N SER A 179 -20.08 -0.33 -8.98
CA SER A 179 -19.11 -0.84 -8.01
C SER A 179 -18.82 -2.32 -8.19
N ASN A 180 -19.86 -3.13 -8.42
CA ASN A 180 -19.67 -4.53 -8.82
C ASN A 180 -18.90 -4.61 -10.14
N GLY A 181 -19.22 -3.74 -11.10
CA GLY A 181 -18.48 -3.64 -12.36
C GLY A 181 -16.99 -3.25 -12.20
N MET A 182 -16.62 -2.48 -11.17
CA MET A 182 -15.22 -2.13 -10.88
C MET A 182 -14.42 -3.33 -10.39
N ILE A 183 -14.95 -4.06 -9.41
CA ILE A 183 -14.26 -5.21 -8.81
C ILE A 183 -14.20 -6.38 -9.80
N GLU A 184 -15.26 -6.62 -10.56
CA GLU A 184 -15.27 -7.63 -11.64
C GLU A 184 -14.22 -7.34 -12.73
N ARG A 185 -14.04 -6.06 -13.12
CA ARG A 185 -13.00 -5.67 -14.06
C ARG A 185 -11.61 -5.89 -13.47
N LEU A 186 -11.41 -5.54 -12.20
CA LEU A 186 -10.15 -5.81 -11.50
C LEU A 186 -9.85 -7.31 -11.51
N HIS A 187 -10.82 -8.16 -11.17
CA HIS A 187 -10.67 -9.61 -11.16
C HIS A 187 -10.29 -10.15 -12.52
N ARG A 188 -10.92 -9.65 -13.59
CA ARG A 188 -10.60 -10.06 -14.97
C ARG A 188 -9.17 -9.72 -15.35
N HIS A 189 -8.73 -8.49 -15.06
CA HIS A 189 -7.35 -8.08 -15.35
C HIS A 189 -6.35 -8.87 -14.51
N LEU A 190 -6.61 -9.06 -13.22
CA LEU A 190 -5.75 -9.83 -12.33
C LEU A 190 -5.58 -11.27 -12.81
N LYS A 191 -6.67 -11.97 -13.12
CA LYS A 191 -6.61 -13.35 -13.63
C LYS A 191 -5.86 -13.42 -14.96
N SER A 192 -6.15 -12.51 -15.89
CA SER A 192 -5.45 -12.46 -17.17
C SER A 192 -3.94 -12.23 -17.01
N SER A 193 -3.54 -11.32 -16.12
CA SER A 193 -2.13 -11.04 -15.85
C SER A 193 -1.43 -12.20 -15.16
N LEU A 194 -2.07 -12.85 -14.18
CA LEU A 194 -1.49 -14.03 -13.52
C LEU A 194 -1.34 -15.21 -14.49
N MET A 195 -2.33 -15.45 -15.36
CA MET A 195 -2.25 -16.48 -16.41
C MET A 195 -1.09 -16.22 -17.37
N ALA A 196 -0.87 -14.95 -17.76
CA ALA A 196 0.21 -14.58 -18.67
C ALA A 196 1.62 -14.73 -18.08
N HIS A 197 1.78 -14.80 -16.76
CA HIS A 197 3.07 -15.05 -16.12
C HIS A 197 3.44 -16.54 -16.07
N GLU A 198 2.51 -17.45 -16.39
CA GLU A 198 2.70 -18.91 -16.42
C GLU A 198 3.38 -19.52 -15.19
N ASN A 199 3.33 -18.82 -14.05
CA ASN A 199 4.00 -19.23 -12.82
C ASN A 199 2.99 -19.91 -11.88
N LEU A 200 3.27 -21.15 -11.49
CA LEU A 200 2.50 -21.90 -10.49
C LEU A 200 2.49 -21.19 -9.13
N LYS A 201 3.57 -20.47 -8.81
CA LYS A 201 3.70 -19.65 -7.60
C LYS A 201 3.17 -18.24 -7.81
N TRP A 202 1.87 -18.13 -8.09
CA TRP A 202 1.24 -16.84 -8.38
C TRP A 202 1.35 -15.81 -7.24
N THR A 203 1.59 -16.25 -6.00
CA THR A 203 1.81 -15.35 -4.85
C THR A 203 3.11 -14.56 -4.96
N GLU A 204 4.16 -15.11 -5.57
CA GLU A 204 5.44 -14.43 -5.79
C GLU A 204 5.33 -13.39 -6.93
N THR A 205 4.47 -13.63 -7.93
CA THR A 205 4.27 -12.71 -9.07
C THR A 205 3.26 -11.61 -8.79
N LEU A 206 2.38 -11.80 -7.80
CA LEU A 206 1.30 -10.88 -7.45
C LEU A 206 1.78 -9.43 -7.22
N PRO A 207 2.87 -9.15 -6.48
CA PRO A 207 3.34 -7.77 -6.28
C PRO A 207 3.70 -7.05 -7.58
N VAL A 208 4.30 -7.76 -8.55
CA VAL A 208 4.68 -7.22 -9.86
C VAL A 208 3.45 -6.95 -10.71
N VAL A 209 2.48 -7.88 -10.71
CA VAL A 209 1.19 -7.70 -11.39
C VAL A 209 0.45 -6.48 -10.82
N LEU A 210 0.41 -6.34 -9.49
CA LEU A 210 -0.20 -5.20 -8.83
C LEU A 210 0.48 -3.87 -9.20
N LEU A 211 1.82 -3.84 -9.28
CA LEU A 211 2.55 -2.66 -9.75
C LEU A 211 2.08 -2.25 -11.15
N GLY A 212 2.01 -3.20 -12.09
CA GLY A 212 1.50 -2.94 -13.44
C GLY A 212 0.05 -2.44 -13.47
N LEU A 213 -0.84 -3.03 -12.66
CA LEU A 213 -2.24 -2.60 -12.57
C LEU A 213 -2.41 -1.18 -11.97
N ARG A 214 -1.47 -0.73 -11.13
CA ARG A 214 -1.46 0.59 -10.47
C ARG A 214 -0.84 1.69 -11.36
N THR A 215 0.04 1.32 -12.28
CA THR A 215 0.68 2.24 -13.24
C THR A 215 -0.01 2.28 -14.60
N ALA A 216 -0.88 1.33 -14.92
CA ALA A 216 -1.68 1.36 -16.13
C ALA A 216 -2.72 2.51 -16.13
N ILE A 217 -2.85 3.19 -17.27
CA ILE A 217 -3.87 4.23 -17.47
C ILE A 217 -5.27 3.60 -17.46
N LYS A 218 -6.14 4.15 -16.62
CA LYS A 218 -7.55 3.74 -16.55
C LYS A 218 -8.40 4.67 -17.40
N ARG A 219 -9.05 4.13 -18.44
CA ARG A 219 -9.80 4.94 -19.43
C ARG A 219 -10.97 5.72 -18.83
N ASP A 220 -11.58 5.21 -17.76
CA ASP A 220 -12.67 5.89 -17.03
C ASP A 220 -12.18 7.11 -16.24
N LEU A 221 -10.91 7.13 -15.84
CA LEU A 221 -10.31 8.23 -15.09
C LEU A 221 -9.40 9.14 -15.94
N ASN A 222 -8.99 8.66 -17.12
CA ASN A 222 -7.91 9.23 -17.92
C ASN A 222 -6.61 9.48 -17.12
N ALA A 223 -6.37 8.66 -16.09
CA ALA A 223 -5.24 8.75 -15.17
C ALA A 223 -4.89 7.36 -14.62
N THR A 224 -3.70 7.22 -14.03
CA THR A 224 -3.30 6.00 -13.32
C THR A 224 -3.75 6.06 -11.86
N SER A 225 -3.94 4.90 -11.22
CA SER A 225 -4.24 4.89 -9.78
C SER A 225 -3.09 5.44 -8.94
N SER A 226 -1.84 5.19 -9.35
CA SER A 226 -0.66 5.78 -8.70
C SER A 226 -0.66 7.30 -8.75
N GLN A 227 -1.02 7.92 -9.87
CA GLN A 227 -1.15 9.38 -9.97
C GLN A 227 -2.22 9.92 -9.02
N LEU A 228 -3.36 9.24 -8.89
CA LEU A 228 -4.44 9.67 -8.00
C LEU A 228 -4.12 9.50 -6.51
N VAL A 229 -3.27 8.54 -6.15
CA VAL A 229 -2.84 8.28 -4.77
C VAL A 229 -1.64 9.16 -4.38
N TYR A 230 -0.58 9.13 -5.17
CA TYR A 230 0.71 9.76 -4.84
C TYR A 230 0.92 11.12 -5.50
N GLY A 231 0.07 11.52 -6.45
CA GLY A 231 0.29 12.70 -7.29
C GLY A 231 1.35 12.50 -8.37
N THR A 232 1.96 11.32 -8.46
CA THR A 232 2.94 10.94 -9.49
C THR A 232 2.76 9.47 -9.88
N THR A 233 3.23 9.09 -11.07
CA THR A 233 3.34 7.67 -11.44
C THR A 233 4.42 6.99 -10.60
N LEU A 234 4.23 5.71 -10.27
CA LEU A 234 5.29 4.89 -9.67
C LEU A 234 6.35 4.57 -10.74
N ARG A 235 7.62 4.61 -10.34
CA ARG A 235 8.74 4.26 -11.20
C ARG A 235 8.75 2.77 -11.51
N LEU A 236 8.86 2.44 -12.79
CA LEU A 236 9.04 1.07 -13.27
C LEU A 236 10.54 0.81 -13.53
N PRO A 237 11.00 -0.46 -13.46
CA PRO A 237 12.41 -0.80 -13.71
C PRO A 237 12.99 -0.32 -15.05
N SER A 238 12.15 -0.02 -16.03
CA SER A 238 12.54 0.47 -17.37
C SER A 238 12.35 1.98 -17.58
N ASP A 239 12.05 2.74 -16.52
CA ASP A 239 11.91 4.20 -16.61
C ASP A 239 13.29 4.87 -16.67
N LEU A 240 13.85 4.94 -17.88
CA LEU A 240 15.20 5.45 -18.16
C LEU A 240 15.30 6.98 -18.11
N LEU A 241 14.21 7.69 -18.41
CA LEU A 241 14.16 9.14 -18.48
C LEU A 241 13.30 9.70 -17.36
N ARG A 242 13.80 10.72 -16.66
CA ARG A 242 12.99 11.50 -15.73
C ARG A 242 12.21 12.51 -16.56
N ASP A 243 10.92 12.27 -16.74
CA ASP A 243 10.08 13.18 -17.49
C ASP A 243 9.72 14.41 -16.63
N ASP A 244 10.54 15.44 -16.73
CA ASP A 244 10.27 16.74 -16.11
C ASP A 244 9.24 17.56 -16.94
N SER A 245 8.74 17.05 -18.07
CA SER A 245 7.98 17.83 -19.07
C SER A 245 6.47 18.03 -18.79
N ILE A 246 5.91 17.53 -17.68
CA ILE A 246 4.53 17.87 -17.24
C ILE A 246 4.45 19.33 -16.72
N VAL A 247 5.27 20.24 -17.24
CA VAL A 247 5.24 21.69 -17.01
C VAL A 247 4.30 22.37 -18.01
N ASN A 248 4.07 21.75 -19.18
CA ASN A 248 3.40 22.41 -20.31
C ASN A 248 2.07 21.77 -20.75
N ALA A 249 1.48 20.88 -19.95
CA ALA A 249 0.17 20.32 -20.28
C ALA A 249 -0.94 21.36 -20.02
N THR A 250 -1.19 22.20 -21.02
CA THR A 250 -2.37 23.06 -21.18
C THR A 250 -3.64 22.24 -21.41
N ALA A 251 -3.86 21.20 -20.60
CA ALA A 251 -5.10 20.45 -20.60
C ALA A 251 -6.05 21.06 -19.57
N THR A 252 -7.34 21.07 -19.89
CA THR A 252 -8.46 21.46 -19.01
C THR A 252 -8.18 21.13 -17.54
N PRO A 253 -8.38 22.05 -16.59
CA PRO A 253 -8.05 21.84 -15.19
C PRO A 253 -8.88 20.67 -14.62
N THR A 254 -8.29 19.47 -14.65
CA THR A 254 -8.84 18.29 -13.99
C THR A 254 -8.31 18.22 -12.56
N TYR A 255 -9.02 17.46 -11.70
CA TYR A 255 -8.55 17.16 -10.35
C TYR A 255 -7.10 16.65 -10.33
N VAL A 256 -6.72 15.82 -11.31
CA VAL A 256 -5.39 15.21 -11.41
C VAL A 256 -4.31 16.27 -11.68
N SER A 257 -4.56 17.17 -12.64
CA SER A 257 -3.63 18.27 -12.93
C SER A 257 -3.41 19.17 -11.72
N ASN A 258 -4.47 19.50 -10.98
CA ASN A 258 -4.39 20.30 -9.76
C ASN A 258 -3.62 19.58 -8.64
N LEU A 259 -3.86 18.27 -8.46
CA LEU A 259 -3.14 17.45 -7.48
C LEU A 259 -1.63 17.41 -7.78
N ILE A 260 -1.26 17.20 -9.04
CA ILE A 260 0.15 17.20 -9.48
C ILE A 260 0.80 18.55 -9.17
N LEU A 261 0.13 19.66 -9.51
CA LEU A 261 0.63 21.01 -9.24
C LEU A 261 0.79 21.27 -7.74
N MET A 262 -0.16 20.85 -6.90
CA MET A 262 -0.06 20.99 -5.44
C MET A 262 1.10 20.17 -4.87
N MET A 263 1.23 18.89 -5.25
CA MET A 263 2.29 18.02 -4.75
C MET A 263 3.69 18.52 -5.13
N ARG A 264 3.86 19.09 -6.32
CA ARG A 264 5.14 19.68 -6.75
C ARG A 264 5.52 20.96 -6.02
N LYS A 265 4.55 21.71 -5.47
CA LYS A 265 4.83 22.88 -4.62
C LYS A 265 5.38 22.50 -3.24
N LEU A 266 5.24 21.24 -2.83
CA LEU A 266 5.83 20.74 -1.60
C LEU A 266 7.34 20.57 -1.80
N ASN A 267 8.10 21.62 -1.50
CA ASN A 267 9.56 21.54 -1.54
C ASN A 267 10.08 20.69 -0.37
N PRO A 268 11.04 19.79 -0.59
CA PRO A 268 11.73 19.13 0.51
C PRO A 268 12.41 20.19 1.37
N THR A 269 12.03 20.28 2.64
CA THR A 269 12.78 21.07 3.61
C THR A 269 14.11 20.37 3.86
N ASN A 270 15.21 21.13 3.87
CA ASN A 270 16.50 20.58 4.29
C ASN A 270 16.33 19.86 5.63
N PRO A 271 16.87 18.63 5.79
CA PRO A 271 16.81 17.95 7.07
C PRO A 271 17.40 18.86 8.14
N THR A 272 16.67 19.04 9.24
CA THR A 272 17.18 19.76 10.41
C THR A 272 18.40 19.01 10.92
N TYR A 273 19.60 19.54 10.63
CA TYR A 273 20.83 19.06 11.23
C TYR A 273 20.77 19.36 12.73
N HIS A 274 20.50 18.34 13.55
CA HIS A 274 20.61 18.44 15.01
C HIS A 274 22.08 18.59 15.49
N GLY A 275 23.05 18.65 14.58
CA GLY A 275 24.46 18.85 14.87
C GLY A 275 24.86 20.32 14.69
N ASN A 276 24.46 21.19 15.60
CA ASN A 276 25.19 22.43 15.85
C ASN A 276 26.07 22.26 17.10
N ASP A 277 26.61 21.06 17.28
CA ASP A 277 27.60 20.81 18.32
C ASP A 277 28.89 21.52 17.94
N LYS A 278 29.48 22.21 18.92
CA LYS A 278 30.85 22.75 18.82
C LYS A 278 31.78 21.57 18.50
N PHE A 279 32.12 21.37 17.23
CA PHE A 279 32.98 20.28 16.82
C PHE A 279 34.42 20.59 17.27
N PHE A 280 35.02 19.68 18.03
CA PHE A 280 36.41 19.78 18.44
C PHE A 280 37.22 18.72 17.70
N VAL A 281 38.10 19.17 16.80
CA VAL A 281 39.08 18.31 16.15
C VAL A 281 40.42 18.56 16.83
N ASN A 282 41.03 17.51 17.39
CA ASN A 282 42.34 17.63 18.03
C ASN A 282 43.40 18.06 16.99
N PRO A 283 44.10 19.19 17.16
CA PRO A 283 45.08 19.70 16.18
C PRO A 283 46.21 18.70 15.87
N SER A 284 46.61 17.88 16.84
CA SER A 284 47.68 16.88 16.70
C SER A 284 47.31 15.75 15.73
N LEU A 285 46.04 15.56 15.38
CA LEU A 285 45.64 14.60 14.34
C LEU A 285 46.15 14.97 12.94
N LYS A 286 46.49 16.26 12.73
CA LYS A 286 47.10 16.73 11.47
C LYS A 286 48.56 16.30 11.34
N SER A 287 49.28 16.14 12.45
CA SER A 287 50.74 15.92 12.46
C SER A 287 51.20 14.62 13.12
N CYS A 288 50.34 13.87 13.81
CA CYS A 288 50.72 12.68 14.57
C CYS A 288 51.12 11.49 13.66
N SER A 289 52.26 10.85 13.92
CA SER A 289 52.71 9.65 13.20
C SER A 289 51.78 8.45 13.41
N HIS A 290 51.23 8.32 14.62
CA HIS A 290 50.38 7.21 15.03
C HIS A 290 49.03 7.68 15.61
N VAL A 291 47.98 6.88 15.43
CA VAL A 291 46.63 7.12 15.98
C VAL A 291 46.06 5.87 16.63
N PHE A 292 45.21 6.08 17.64
CA PHE A 292 44.36 5.05 18.21
C PHE A 292 42.98 5.08 17.54
N LEU A 293 42.47 3.93 17.13
CA LEU A 293 41.16 3.76 16.49
C LEU A 293 40.11 3.25 17.49
N ARG A 294 38.97 3.94 17.60
CA ARG A 294 37.86 3.53 18.46
C ARG A 294 37.13 2.30 17.90
N ILE A 295 36.96 1.29 18.73
CA ILE A 295 36.18 0.08 18.44
C ILE A 295 34.73 0.31 18.89
N ASP A 296 33.85 0.58 17.94
CA ASP A 296 32.42 0.87 18.19
C ASP A 296 31.54 -0.39 18.29
N LYS A 297 32.13 -1.59 18.24
CA LYS A 297 31.41 -2.86 18.44
C LYS A 297 31.05 -3.06 19.91
N VAL A 298 30.00 -3.84 20.19
CA VAL A 298 29.65 -4.27 21.55
C VAL A 298 30.85 -4.99 22.17
N ARG A 299 31.27 -4.50 23.34
CA ARG A 299 32.53 -4.87 23.99
C ARG A 299 32.24 -5.60 25.31
N PRO A 300 32.97 -6.69 25.63
CA PRO A 300 32.95 -7.27 26.97
C PRO A 300 33.40 -6.24 28.03
N PRO A 301 32.94 -6.37 29.28
CA PRO A 301 33.43 -5.55 30.38
C PRO A 301 34.97 -5.56 30.44
N LEU A 302 35.57 -4.41 30.76
CA LEU A 302 37.03 -4.22 30.89
C LEU A 302 37.86 -4.33 29.60
N THR A 303 37.26 -4.25 28.41
CA THR A 303 38.01 -4.18 27.15
C THR A 303 38.28 -2.72 26.70
N PRO A 304 39.52 -2.38 26.32
CA PRO A 304 39.88 -1.01 25.95
C PRO A 304 39.07 -0.53 24.73
N PRO A 305 38.55 0.71 24.75
CA PRO A 305 37.73 1.25 23.66
C PRO A 305 38.49 1.54 22.37
N TYR A 306 39.82 1.55 22.42
CA TYR A 306 40.65 1.91 21.28
C TYR A 306 41.67 0.81 21.00
N SER A 307 41.90 0.53 19.72
CA SER A 307 43.03 -0.26 19.23
C SER A 307 44.14 0.65 18.70
N GLY A 308 45.38 0.20 18.74
CA GLY A 308 46.55 0.93 18.27
C GLY A 308 47.67 0.96 19.31
N PRO A 309 48.72 1.76 19.10
CA PRO A 309 48.85 2.80 18.06
C PRO A 309 49.00 2.24 16.63
N HIS A 310 48.29 2.82 15.66
CA HIS A 310 48.37 2.46 14.23
C HIS A 310 49.06 3.58 13.43
N ILE A 311 49.91 3.22 12.48
CA ILE A 311 50.64 4.18 11.65
C ILE A 311 49.66 4.89 10.70
N VAL A 312 49.72 6.23 10.64
CA VAL A 312 48.95 7.01 9.68
C VAL A 312 49.74 7.15 8.38
N LYS A 313 49.18 6.63 7.28
CA LYS A 313 49.78 6.68 5.93
C LYS A 313 49.36 7.91 5.13
N SER A 314 48.08 8.28 5.17
CA SER A 314 47.58 9.48 4.49
C SER A 314 46.41 10.12 5.24
N ARG A 315 46.16 11.41 4.98
CA ARG A 315 45.15 12.22 5.68
C ARG A 315 44.31 13.02 4.69
N THR A 316 43.02 13.14 4.99
CA THR A 316 42.05 14.03 4.33
C THR A 316 41.25 14.76 5.42
N ASP A 317 40.46 15.78 5.06
CA ASP A 317 39.73 16.61 6.03
C ASP A 317 38.71 15.85 6.89
N LYS A 318 38.27 14.66 6.45
CA LYS A 318 37.27 13.84 7.17
C LYS A 318 37.76 12.43 7.51
N ASN A 319 38.79 11.95 6.84
CA ASN A 319 39.26 10.57 6.96
C ASN A 319 40.79 10.47 7.06
N LEU A 320 41.27 9.46 7.79
CA LEU A 320 42.66 9.05 7.89
C LEU A 320 42.80 7.65 7.27
N VAL A 321 43.89 7.40 6.56
CA VAL A 321 44.27 6.03 6.14
C VAL A 321 45.32 5.53 7.11
N ILE A 322 44.97 4.48 7.85
CA ILE A 322 45.84 3.84 8.85
C ILE A 322 46.29 2.46 8.39
N ASP A 323 47.45 2.02 8.87
CA ASP A 323 47.91 0.65 8.70
C ASP A 323 47.33 -0.25 9.80
N LEU A 324 46.46 -1.17 9.43
CA LEU A 324 45.93 -2.21 10.29
C LEU A 324 46.50 -3.55 9.84
N ASN A 325 47.50 -4.06 10.56
CA ASN A 325 48.12 -5.36 10.32
C ASN A 325 48.58 -5.56 8.86
N GLY A 326 49.19 -4.53 8.25
CA GLY A 326 49.69 -4.54 6.88
C GLY A 326 48.67 -4.13 5.81
N ARG A 327 47.43 -3.76 6.20
CA ARG A 327 46.38 -3.32 5.28
C ARG A 327 46.04 -1.85 5.50
N ASN A 328 45.95 -1.11 4.41
CA ASN A 328 45.55 0.30 4.43
C ASN A 328 44.03 0.39 4.61
N VAL A 329 43.57 0.96 5.72
CA VAL A 329 42.16 1.11 6.04
C VAL A 329 41.81 2.57 6.24
N THR A 330 40.80 3.04 5.53
CA THR A 330 40.26 4.40 5.67
C THR A 330 39.29 4.46 6.85
N VAL A 331 39.57 5.35 7.79
CA VAL A 331 38.79 5.56 9.02
C VAL A 331 38.42 7.03 9.17
N THR A 332 37.25 7.33 9.72
CA THR A 332 36.81 8.71 9.97
C THR A 332 37.59 9.33 11.13
N ILE A 333 37.88 10.62 11.06
CA ILE A 333 38.62 11.36 12.11
C ILE A 333 37.89 11.26 13.47
N ASP A 334 36.55 11.20 13.46
CA ASP A 334 35.72 11.08 14.66
C ASP A 334 36.00 9.81 15.49
N ARG A 335 36.61 8.79 14.86
CA ARG A 335 36.96 7.52 15.49
C ARG A 335 38.43 7.46 15.90
N CYS A 336 39.19 8.52 15.70
CA CYS A 336 40.63 8.55 15.92
C CYS A 336 41.02 9.51 17.05
N LYS A 337 42.04 9.12 17.83
CA LYS A 337 42.76 10.03 18.74
C LYS A 337 44.27 9.92 18.49
N PRO A 338 45.04 11.02 18.60
CA PRO A 338 46.48 10.98 18.37
C PRO A 338 47.15 10.11 19.43
N ALA A 339 48.16 9.34 19.02
CA ALA A 339 49.10 8.70 19.94
C ALA A 339 50.31 9.63 20.13
N TYR A 340 50.74 9.81 21.38
CA TYR A 340 51.92 10.60 21.72
C TYR A 340 53.04 9.64 22.11
N GLU A 341 54.20 9.73 21.46
CA GLU A 341 55.41 9.01 21.85
C GLU A 341 56.35 9.97 22.58
N PHE A 342 56.98 9.51 23.65
CA PHE A 342 58.04 10.25 24.36
C PHE A 342 59.34 10.10 23.57
N SER A 343 59.89 11.19 23.05
CA SER A 343 61.24 11.21 22.48
C SER A 343 62.25 11.46 23.59
N GLU A 344 62.93 10.41 24.08
CA GLU A 344 64.13 10.57 24.90
C GLU A 344 65.29 11.02 24.00
N THR A 345 65.50 12.32 23.89
CA THR A 345 66.80 12.84 23.45
C THR A 345 67.73 12.87 24.67
N ILE A 346 68.54 11.82 24.81
CA ILE A 346 69.61 11.76 25.82
C ILE A 346 70.68 12.79 25.42
N SER A 347 70.77 13.91 26.16
CA SER A 347 71.97 14.77 26.18
C SER A 347 72.77 14.49 27.46
N PRO A 348 74.12 14.43 27.41
CA PRO A 348 74.94 14.04 28.55
C PRO A 348 74.99 15.13 29.64
N ARG A 349 74.34 14.82 30.76
CA ARG A 349 74.66 15.11 32.18
C ARG A 349 75.55 16.32 32.50
N ALA A 350 74.95 17.33 33.15
CA ALA A 350 75.64 18.18 34.12
C ALA A 350 75.03 17.95 35.52
N THR A 351 75.89 17.75 36.51
CA THR A 351 75.56 17.35 37.88
C THR A 351 74.81 18.45 38.66
N PRO A 352 73.77 18.13 39.45
CA PRO A 352 73.17 19.10 40.36
C PRO A 352 73.94 19.17 41.69
N LYS A 353 74.27 20.39 42.13
CA LYS A 353 74.73 20.67 43.50
C LYS A 353 73.58 20.50 44.48
N VAL A 354 73.88 19.85 45.60
CA VAL A 354 73.02 19.64 46.77
C VAL A 354 72.78 20.97 47.50
N ILE A 355 71.51 21.24 47.84
CA ILE A 355 71.16 21.95 49.09
C ILE A 355 69.97 21.22 49.73
N GLN A 356 70.17 20.80 50.96
CA GLN A 356 69.20 20.16 51.83
C GLN A 356 68.11 21.16 52.26
N ASN A 357 66.88 20.68 52.47
CA ASN A 357 66.23 21.02 53.73
C ASN A 357 65.21 19.98 54.21
N GLN A 358 65.27 19.82 55.52
CA GLN A 358 64.61 18.88 56.39
C GLN A 358 63.11 19.18 56.52
N PHE A 359 62.27 18.15 56.62
CA PHE A 359 61.09 18.22 57.51
C PHE A 359 60.83 16.86 58.16
N SER A 360 60.68 16.93 59.48
CA SER A 360 60.62 15.84 60.45
C SER A 360 59.20 15.33 60.71
N ASN A 361 59.11 14.00 60.85
CA ASN A 361 58.20 13.16 61.64
C ASN A 361 57.04 13.82 62.41
N ARG A 362 55.85 13.20 62.32
CA ARG A 362 55.13 12.67 63.51
C ARG A 362 54.09 11.58 63.17
N LYS A 363 54.03 10.61 64.09
CA LYS A 363 53.31 9.33 64.07
C LYS A 363 51.81 9.44 64.41
N SER A 364 51.12 8.38 64.02
CA SER A 364 49.79 7.82 64.31
C SER A 364 49.23 7.91 65.74
N GLN A 365 47.89 7.93 65.84
CA GLN A 365 47.11 7.33 66.94
C GLN A 365 45.69 6.92 66.50
N GLU A 366 45.27 5.73 66.96
CA GLU A 366 43.99 5.04 66.74
C GLU A 366 42.85 5.61 67.60
N SER A 367 41.60 5.35 67.20
CA SER A 367 40.52 5.01 68.14
C SER A 367 39.39 4.21 67.46
N ASN A 368 38.77 3.35 68.27
CA ASN A 368 38.06 2.10 67.98
C ASN A 368 36.52 2.26 67.95
N GLU A 369 35.86 1.19 67.47
CA GLU A 369 34.48 0.72 67.77
C GLU A 369 33.24 1.33 67.07
N ASN A 370 32.59 0.53 66.21
CA ASN A 370 31.35 -0.21 66.57
C ASN A 370 30.81 -1.09 65.41
N LEU A 371 30.62 -2.39 65.67
CA LEU A 371 29.85 -3.32 64.84
C LEU A 371 28.36 -3.27 65.21
N SER A 372 27.45 -3.34 64.22
CA SER A 372 26.35 -4.34 64.21
C SER A 372 25.36 -4.19 63.04
N ASN A 373 24.92 -5.37 62.57
CA ASN A 373 23.69 -5.68 61.84
C ASN A 373 23.61 -5.45 60.31
N VAL A 374 24.22 -6.38 59.56
CA VAL A 374 23.77 -6.70 58.19
C VAL A 374 23.20 -8.12 58.19
N ARG A 375 21.89 -8.27 57.94
CA ARG A 375 21.23 -9.58 57.73
C ARG A 375 21.33 -9.96 56.25
N ILE A 376 21.76 -11.18 55.98
CA ILE A 376 21.98 -11.74 54.63
C ILE A 376 20.81 -12.65 54.26
N THR A 377 20.28 -12.52 53.04
CA THR A 377 19.25 -13.44 52.51
C THR A 377 19.89 -14.66 51.84
N ARG A 378 19.15 -15.78 51.70
CA ARG A 378 19.64 -17.08 51.21
C ARG A 378 20.25 -17.12 49.79
N TYR A 379 20.28 -16.01 49.06
CA TYR A 379 20.93 -15.88 47.75
C TYR A 379 21.99 -14.76 47.68
N GLY A 380 22.53 -14.32 48.83
CA GLY A 380 23.80 -13.57 48.88
C GLY A 380 23.78 -12.14 48.34
N ARG A 381 22.62 -11.46 48.31
CA ARG A 381 22.55 -10.03 47.95
C ARG A 381 22.49 -9.15 49.20
N HIS A 382 23.36 -8.14 49.25
CA HIS A 382 23.30 -7.06 50.24
C HIS A 382 22.22 -6.05 49.82
N VAL A 383 21.22 -5.83 50.67
CA VAL A 383 20.17 -4.82 50.44
C VAL A 383 20.31 -3.74 51.49
N HIS A 384 20.48 -2.49 51.04
CA HIS A 384 20.48 -1.31 51.90
C HIS A 384 19.13 -0.61 51.75
N PHE A 385 18.33 -0.57 52.82
CA PHE A 385 17.10 0.20 52.84
C PHE A 385 17.41 1.63 53.33
N PRO A 386 17.07 2.67 52.54
CA PRO A 386 17.18 4.04 53.02
C PRO A 386 16.18 4.30 54.16
N LYS A 387 16.61 5.00 55.21
CA LYS A 387 15.86 5.32 56.45
C LYS A 387 14.63 6.24 56.27
N ARG A 388 13.99 6.27 55.10
CA ARG A 388 12.78 7.08 54.83
C ARG A 388 11.54 6.25 54.46
N LEU A 389 11.59 4.93 54.57
CA LEU A 389 10.46 4.03 54.28
C LEU A 389 10.29 2.94 55.37
N CYS A 390 10.25 3.35 56.63
CA CYS A 390 9.77 2.52 57.74
C CYS A 390 8.94 3.40 58.68
N GLU A 391 7.63 3.47 58.43
CA GLU A 391 6.64 3.43 59.51
C GLU A 391 6.08 2.02 59.57
#